data_AF-D6P4T7-F1
#
_entry.id   AF-D6P4T7-F1
#
_cell.length_a   1.000
_cell.length_b   1.000
_cell.length_c   1.000
_cell.angle_alpha   90.00
_cell.angle_beta   90.00
_cell.angle_gamma   90.00
#
_symmetry.space_group_name_H-M   'P 1'
#
loop_
_entity.id
_entity.type
_entity.pdbx_description
1 polymer ?
#
loop_
_entity_poly.entity_id
_entity_poly.type
_entity_poly.pdbx_seq_one_letter_code
_entity_poly.pdbx_strand_id
1 'polypeptide(L)'
;SVDLPGGMKVLVSKEKDKDGKYSLMATVEKLELKGTSDKNNGSGTLEGEKTDKSKVKLTIAEDLSKTTFEIFKEDGKTLVSKKVTLKDKSSTEEKFNEKGEISEKTIVRANGTRLEYTDIKSDKTGKAKEVLKDFTLEGTLAADGKTTLKVTEGTVTLSKNISKSGEITVALDDTDSSGNKKSGTWDSGTSTLTISKNRQKTKQLVFTKEDTITVQNYDLAGTKLEGKAVEITTLKELKDALK
;
A
#
# COMPACT_ATOMS: atom_id res chain seq x y z
N SER A 1 -5.10 -12.22 28.22
CA SER A 1 -4.48 -12.04 26.91
C SER A 1 -5.21 -10.92 26.20
N VAL A 2 -4.50 -10.09 25.45
CA VAL A 2 -5.05 -8.96 24.70
C VAL A 2 -4.69 -9.17 23.22
N ASP A 3 -5.69 -9.11 22.35
CA ASP A 3 -5.50 -9.19 20.90
C ASP A 3 -5.02 -7.84 20.36
N LEU A 4 -4.09 -7.88 19.42
CA LEU A 4 -3.42 -6.70 18.87
C LEU A 4 -3.59 -6.62 17.35
N PRO A 5 -3.43 -5.42 16.76
CA PRO A 5 -3.20 -5.27 15.32
C PRO A 5 -2.15 -6.27 14.80
N GLY A 6 -2.39 -6.81 13.60
CA GLY A 6 -1.49 -7.79 12.97
C GLY A 6 -1.69 -9.24 13.43
N GLY A 7 -2.76 -9.53 14.20
CA GLY A 7 -3.06 -10.89 14.65
C GLY A 7 -2.16 -11.38 15.79
N MET A 8 -1.37 -10.49 16.39
CA MET A 8 -0.54 -10.76 17.55
C MET A 8 -1.37 -10.79 18.83
N LYS A 9 -0.85 -11.48 19.85
CA LYS A 9 -1.42 -11.46 21.20
C LYS A 9 -0.35 -11.11 22.22
N VAL A 10 -0.72 -10.34 23.22
CA VAL A 10 0.13 -10.06 24.39
C VAL A 10 -0.53 -10.60 25.66
N LEU A 11 0.30 -11.17 26.53
CA LEU A 11 -0.06 -11.56 27.88
C LEU A 11 0.39 -10.45 28.82
N VAL A 12 -0.51 -10.08 29.74
CA VAL A 12 -0.29 -9.05 30.75
C VAL A 12 -0.48 -9.69 32.11
N SER A 13 0.42 -9.42 33.06
CA SER A 13 0.25 -9.87 34.43
C SER A 13 -1.04 -9.33 35.05
N LYS A 14 -1.65 -10.10 35.97
CA LYS A 14 -2.83 -9.64 36.71
C LYS A 14 -2.47 -8.58 37.76
N GLU A 15 -1.27 -8.69 38.30
CA GLU A 15 -0.75 -7.86 39.38
C GLU A 15 0.54 -7.16 38.95
N LYS A 16 0.87 -6.09 39.69
CA LYS A 16 2.12 -5.36 39.52
C LYS A 16 3.29 -6.13 40.13
N ASP A 17 4.46 -5.99 39.54
CA ASP A 17 5.72 -6.46 40.09
C ASP A 17 6.19 -5.58 41.26
N LYS A 18 7.36 -5.92 41.82
CA LYS A 18 7.98 -5.20 42.94
C LYS A 18 8.26 -3.72 42.64
N ASP A 19 8.36 -3.34 41.37
CA ASP A 19 8.63 -1.97 40.93
C ASP A 19 7.33 -1.24 40.54
N GLY A 20 6.17 -1.85 40.78
CA GLY A 20 4.85 -1.28 40.54
C GLY A 20 4.38 -1.36 39.08
N LYS A 21 4.98 -2.23 38.25
CA LYS A 21 4.70 -2.37 36.82
C LYS A 21 4.05 -3.70 36.45
N TYR A 22 3.31 -3.73 35.35
CA TYR A 22 2.75 -4.96 34.78
C TYR A 22 3.79 -5.63 33.87
N SER A 23 3.95 -6.94 34.00
CA SER A 23 4.79 -7.73 33.10
C SER A 23 4.05 -8.01 31.80
N LEU A 24 4.75 -7.88 30.67
CA LEU A 24 4.26 -8.16 29.33
C LEU A 24 5.04 -9.31 28.71
N MET A 25 4.34 -10.20 28.01
CA MET A 25 4.95 -11.28 27.24
C MET A 25 4.19 -11.51 25.93
N ALA A 26 4.90 -11.67 24.82
CA ALA A 26 4.33 -12.02 23.53
C ALA A 26 5.23 -13.02 22.81
N THR A 27 4.64 -13.85 21.95
CA THR A 27 5.40 -14.72 21.03
C THR A 27 5.12 -14.27 19.61
N VAL A 28 6.15 -13.82 18.90
CA VAL A 28 6.07 -13.35 17.51
C VAL A 28 7.10 -14.12 16.69
N GLU A 29 6.70 -14.76 15.59
CA GLU A 29 7.60 -15.55 14.74
C GLU A 29 8.44 -16.61 15.50
N LYS A 30 7.84 -17.25 16.51
CA LYS A 30 8.50 -18.21 17.43
C LYS A 30 9.57 -17.59 18.35
N LEU A 31 9.68 -16.26 18.40
CA LEU A 31 10.51 -15.53 19.34
C LEU A 31 9.66 -15.03 20.51
N GLU A 32 10.11 -15.32 21.74
CA GLU A 32 9.53 -14.77 22.95
C GLU A 32 10.06 -13.35 23.20
N LEU A 33 9.15 -12.41 23.40
CA LEU A 33 9.43 -11.02 23.74
C LEU A 33 8.90 -10.74 25.14
N LYS A 34 9.67 -10.00 25.94
CA LYS A 34 9.32 -9.63 27.32
C LYS A 34 9.48 -8.13 27.53
N GLY A 35 8.67 -7.59 28.44
CA GLY A 35 8.76 -6.18 28.83
C GLY A 35 7.97 -5.89 30.08
N THR A 36 7.97 -4.64 30.50
CA THR A 36 7.11 -4.13 31.59
C THR A 36 6.40 -2.85 31.16
N SER A 37 5.27 -2.57 31.78
CA SER A 37 4.43 -1.41 31.47
C SER A 37 3.77 -0.85 32.73
N ASP A 38 3.58 0.47 32.77
CA ASP A 38 2.80 1.10 33.84
C ASP A 38 1.29 0.83 33.69
N LYS A 39 0.85 0.43 32.48
CA LYS A 39 -0.54 0.16 32.12
C LYS A 39 -0.83 -1.34 32.12
N ASN A 40 -2.04 -1.71 32.53
CA ASN A 40 -2.52 -3.10 32.55
C ASN A 40 -3.27 -3.54 31.29
N ASN A 41 -3.37 -2.67 30.28
CA ASN A 41 -4.18 -2.89 29.09
C ASN A 41 -3.42 -3.63 27.96
N GLY A 42 -2.14 -3.96 28.18
CA GLY A 42 -1.28 -4.62 27.19
C GLY A 42 -0.46 -3.68 26.31
N SER A 43 -0.63 -2.36 26.45
CA SER A 43 0.27 -1.39 25.83
C SER A 43 1.64 -1.36 26.50
N GLY A 44 2.67 -1.01 25.74
CA GLY A 44 4.05 -0.95 26.23
C GLY A 44 5.05 -1.42 25.18
N THR A 45 6.27 -1.68 25.65
CA THR A 45 7.38 -2.16 24.82
C THR A 45 7.80 -3.54 25.30
N LEU A 46 8.01 -4.46 24.36
CA LEU A 46 8.57 -5.78 24.60
C LEU A 46 9.81 -5.94 23.72
N GLU A 47 10.85 -6.56 24.27
CA GLU A 47 12.12 -6.77 23.61
C GLU A 47 12.52 -8.24 23.64
N GLY A 48 13.37 -8.63 22.69
CA GLY A 48 13.94 -9.96 22.59
C GLY A 48 15.14 -9.98 21.67
N GLU A 49 15.77 -11.15 21.54
CA GLU A 49 16.96 -11.36 20.74
C GLU A 49 16.81 -12.64 19.91
N LYS A 50 17.09 -12.53 18.61
CA LYS A 50 17.11 -13.69 17.69
C LYS A 50 18.39 -14.52 17.91
N THR A 51 18.42 -15.74 17.38
CA THR A 51 19.60 -16.61 17.46
C THR A 51 20.83 -16.07 16.74
N ASP A 52 20.63 -15.18 15.75
CA ASP A 52 21.70 -14.44 15.06
C ASP A 52 22.12 -13.15 15.78
N LYS A 53 21.64 -12.97 17.03
CA LYS A 53 21.84 -11.81 17.90
C LYS A 53 21.18 -10.50 17.45
N SER A 54 20.37 -10.53 16.40
CA SER A 54 19.54 -9.38 16.02
C SER A 54 18.60 -9.02 17.17
N LYS A 55 18.51 -7.73 17.50
CA LYS A 55 17.60 -7.24 18.55
C LYS A 55 16.21 -7.05 17.96
N VAL A 56 15.18 -7.41 18.71
CA VAL A 56 13.78 -7.28 18.30
C VAL A 56 13.02 -6.44 19.30
N LYS A 57 12.20 -5.52 18.80
CA LYS A 57 11.36 -4.63 19.61
C LYS A 57 9.93 -4.63 19.09
N LEU A 58 8.98 -4.92 19.96
CA LEU A 58 7.54 -4.75 19.72
C LEU A 58 7.05 -3.58 20.59
N THR A 59 6.56 -2.53 19.94
CA THR A 59 5.91 -1.39 20.61
C THR A 59 4.42 -1.42 20.33
N ILE A 60 3.62 -1.41 21.40
CA ILE A 60 2.15 -1.44 21.34
C ILE A 60 1.65 -0.08 21.84
N ALA A 61 0.88 0.62 21.00
CA ALA A 61 0.32 1.93 21.32
C ALA A 61 -0.62 1.87 22.53
N GLU A 62 -0.72 2.98 23.28
CA GLU A 62 -1.50 3.04 24.52
C GLU A 62 -2.98 2.71 24.34
N ASP A 63 -3.55 3.13 23.21
CA ASP A 63 -4.93 2.89 22.80
C ASP A 63 -5.11 1.56 22.04
N LEU A 64 -4.04 0.76 21.94
CA LEU A 64 -3.99 -0.51 21.22
C LEU A 64 -4.32 -0.39 19.72
N SER A 65 -4.29 0.82 19.14
CA SER A 65 -4.65 1.07 17.75
C SER A 65 -3.55 0.67 16.75
N LYS A 66 -2.32 0.51 17.25
CA LYS A 66 -1.13 0.33 16.42
C LYS A 66 -0.10 -0.54 17.12
N THR A 67 0.56 -1.39 16.34
CA THR A 67 1.79 -2.09 16.73
C THR A 67 2.92 -1.72 15.80
N THR A 68 4.13 -1.57 16.35
CA THR A 68 5.38 -1.39 15.61
C THR A 68 6.32 -2.52 15.98
N PHE A 69 6.66 -3.37 15.02
CA PHE A 69 7.59 -4.48 15.17
C PHE A 69 8.88 -4.15 14.41
N GLU A 70 9.98 -4.04 15.12
CA GLU A 70 11.27 -3.61 14.59
C GLU A 70 12.33 -4.69 14.84
N ILE A 71 13.14 -4.95 13.82
CA ILE A 71 14.33 -5.79 13.90
C ILE A 71 15.54 -4.90 13.66
N PHE A 72 16.50 -4.97 14.57
CA PHE A 72 17.77 -4.26 14.51
C PHE A 72 18.93 -5.25 14.38
N LYS A 73 20.07 -4.76 13.91
CA LYS A 73 21.35 -5.48 14.02
C LYS A 73 21.72 -5.72 15.49
N GLU A 74 22.80 -6.47 15.73
CA GLU A 74 23.33 -6.76 17.09
C GLU A 74 23.60 -5.48 17.91
N ASP A 75 23.89 -4.37 17.24
CA ASP A 75 24.10 -3.05 17.87
C ASP A 75 22.84 -2.43 18.50
N GLY A 76 21.65 -2.99 18.24
CA GLY A 76 20.36 -2.49 18.74
C GLY A 76 19.95 -1.11 18.21
N LYS A 77 20.62 -0.60 17.17
CA LYS A 77 20.43 0.75 16.63
C LYS A 77 20.14 0.75 15.14
N THR A 78 20.87 -0.06 14.37
CA THR A 78 20.73 -0.12 12.92
C THR A 78 19.52 -0.98 12.57
N LEU A 79 18.49 -0.39 11.99
CA LEU A 79 17.30 -1.12 11.54
C LEU A 79 17.65 -2.09 10.40
N VAL A 80 17.04 -3.27 10.46
CA VAL A 80 17.02 -4.29 9.40
C VAL A 80 15.64 -4.30 8.76
N SER A 81 14.58 -4.30 9.59
CA SER A 81 13.21 -4.18 9.11
C SER A 81 12.30 -3.52 10.14
N LYS A 82 11.21 -2.95 9.64
CA LYS A 82 10.17 -2.31 10.45
C LYS A 82 8.80 -2.62 9.87
N LYS A 83 7.91 -3.18 10.69
CA LYS A 83 6.52 -3.44 10.34
C LYS A 83 5.59 -2.69 11.28
N VAL A 84 4.79 -1.80 10.71
CA VAL A 84 3.73 -1.08 11.39
C VAL A 84 2.40 -1.69 10.96
N THR A 85 1.56 -2.07 11.93
CA THR A 85 0.19 -2.55 11.66
C THR A 85 -0.81 -1.74 12.45
N LEU A 86 -1.89 -1.33 11.79
CA LEU A 86 -2.97 -0.54 12.36
C LEU A 86 -4.20 -1.40 12.66
N LYS A 87 -5.12 -0.86 13.47
CA LYS A 87 -6.37 -1.52 13.88
C LYS A 87 -7.29 -1.87 12.71
N ASP A 88 -7.25 -1.08 11.63
CA ASP A 88 -7.97 -1.35 10.38
C ASP A 88 -7.34 -2.49 9.56
N LYS A 89 -6.29 -3.13 10.08
CA LYS A 89 -5.51 -4.21 9.48
C LYS A 89 -4.61 -3.79 8.31
N SER A 90 -4.58 -2.50 7.97
CA SER A 90 -3.56 -1.99 7.06
C SER A 90 -2.18 -2.09 7.71
N SER A 91 -1.16 -2.24 6.89
CA SER A 91 0.22 -2.32 7.37
C SER A 91 1.21 -1.70 6.41
N THR A 92 2.36 -1.31 6.95
CA THR A 92 3.53 -0.89 6.20
C THR A 92 4.73 -1.68 6.70
N GLU A 93 5.45 -2.30 5.79
CA GLU A 93 6.68 -3.03 6.05
C GLU A 93 7.82 -2.40 5.26
N GLU A 94 8.90 -2.04 5.94
CA GLU A 94 10.09 -1.41 5.38
C GLU A 94 11.29 -2.31 5.67
N LYS A 95 12.16 -2.51 4.67
CA LYS A 95 13.47 -3.13 4.83
C LYS A 95 14.55 -2.09 4.62
N PHE A 96 15.66 -2.24 5.32
CA PHE A 96 16.74 -1.28 5.33
C PHE A 96 18.04 -1.92 4.82
N ASN A 97 18.82 -1.14 4.08
CA ASN A 97 20.17 -1.53 3.65
C ASN A 97 21.18 -1.38 4.80
N GLU A 98 22.45 -1.70 4.54
CA GLU A 98 23.49 -1.65 5.57
C GLU A 98 23.73 -0.26 6.17
N LYS A 99 23.36 0.80 5.44
CA LYS A 99 23.46 2.21 5.86
C LYS A 99 22.23 2.68 6.64
N GLY A 100 21.22 1.81 6.83
CA GLY A 100 19.95 2.17 7.46
C GLY A 100 19.01 2.97 6.54
N GLU A 101 19.22 2.93 5.23
CA GLU A 101 18.31 3.54 4.24
C GLU A 101 17.26 2.52 3.79
N ILE A 102 16.04 2.95 3.50
CA ILE A 102 14.98 2.06 3.03
C ILE A 102 15.35 1.51 1.64
N SER A 103 15.39 0.19 1.50
CA SER A 103 15.63 -0.52 0.24
C SER A 103 14.35 -1.09 -0.37
N GLU A 104 13.38 -1.46 0.47
CA GLU A 104 12.08 -1.98 0.08
C GLU A 104 11.00 -1.43 1.00
N LYS A 105 9.79 -1.21 0.44
CA LYS A 105 8.62 -0.81 1.20
C LYS A 105 7.36 -1.46 0.63
N THR A 106 6.61 -2.14 1.48
CA THR A 106 5.33 -2.75 1.14
C THR A 106 4.24 -2.12 1.99
N ILE A 107 3.20 -1.59 1.34
CA ILE A 107 2.00 -1.09 1.99
C ILE A 107 0.88 -2.07 1.67
N VAL A 108 0.26 -2.65 2.69
CA VAL A 108 -0.93 -3.48 2.55
C VAL A 108 -2.12 -2.67 3.04
N ARG A 109 -3.10 -2.41 2.17
CA ARG A 109 -4.33 -1.71 2.51
C ARG A 109 -5.29 -2.65 3.25
N ALA A 110 -6.29 -2.10 3.92
CA ALA A 110 -7.27 -2.87 4.69
C ALA A 110 -8.07 -3.86 3.83
N ASN A 111 -8.29 -3.56 2.55
CA ASN A 111 -8.93 -4.45 1.56
C ASN A 111 -7.97 -5.53 1.00
N GLY A 112 -6.70 -5.56 1.42
CA GLY A 112 -5.71 -6.54 1.00
C GLY A 112 -4.93 -6.18 -0.26
N THR A 113 -5.28 -5.09 -0.97
CA THR A 113 -4.45 -4.61 -2.09
C THR A 113 -3.13 -4.04 -1.58
N ARG A 114 -2.11 -4.03 -2.45
CA ARG A 114 -0.74 -3.69 -2.05
C ARG A 114 -0.09 -2.67 -2.96
N LEU A 115 0.71 -1.78 -2.37
CA LEU A 115 1.76 -1.06 -3.06
C LEU A 115 3.11 -1.65 -2.66
N GLU A 116 3.87 -2.10 -3.64
CA GLU A 116 5.18 -2.71 -3.45
C GLU A 116 6.23 -1.83 -4.12
N TYR A 117 7.16 -1.32 -3.32
CA TYR A 117 8.29 -0.53 -3.76
C TYR A 117 9.57 -1.33 -3.53
N THR A 118 10.32 -1.56 -4.59
CA THR A 118 11.57 -2.33 -4.56
C THR A 118 12.69 -1.56 -5.25
N ASP A 119 13.93 -2.00 -5.03
CA ASP A 119 15.12 -1.34 -5.56
C ASP A 119 15.14 0.16 -5.26
N ILE A 120 14.71 0.54 -4.04
CA ILE A 120 14.72 1.94 -3.61
C ILE A 120 16.18 2.35 -3.42
N LYS A 121 16.58 3.37 -4.18
CA LYS A 121 17.94 3.91 -4.19
C LYS A 121 18.08 5.04 -3.16
N SER A 122 19.31 5.49 -2.95
CA SER A 122 19.62 6.62 -2.06
C SER A 122 18.97 7.94 -2.48
N ASP A 123 18.69 8.12 -3.78
CA ASP A 123 17.92 9.26 -4.31
C ASP A 123 16.40 9.11 -4.12
N LYS A 124 15.95 8.05 -3.44
CA LYS A 124 14.54 7.68 -3.16
C LYS A 124 13.74 7.27 -4.40
N THR A 125 14.38 7.09 -5.55
CA THR A 125 13.74 6.49 -6.72
C THR A 125 13.72 4.97 -6.61
N GLY A 126 12.78 4.32 -7.29
CA GLY A 126 12.67 2.86 -7.27
C GLY A 126 11.66 2.32 -8.27
N LYS A 127 11.46 1.00 -8.23
CA LYS A 127 10.36 0.33 -8.93
C LYS A 127 9.10 0.37 -8.08
N ALA A 128 7.94 0.37 -8.73
CA ALA A 128 6.66 0.32 -8.06
C ALA A 128 5.75 -0.73 -8.70
N LYS A 129 5.00 -1.45 -7.88
CA LYS A 129 3.87 -2.27 -8.30
C LYS A 129 2.67 -1.96 -7.43
N GLU A 130 1.50 -1.98 -8.05
CA GLU A 130 0.23 -2.01 -7.32
C GLU A 130 -0.45 -3.34 -7.60
N VAL A 131 -0.51 -4.20 -6.59
CA VAL A 131 -1.16 -5.51 -6.65
C VAL A 131 -2.61 -5.30 -6.24
N LEU A 132 -3.50 -5.26 -7.22
CA LEU A 132 -4.94 -5.24 -7.01
C LEU A 132 -5.44 -6.66 -6.74
N LYS A 133 -6.74 -6.83 -6.54
CA LYS A 133 -7.35 -8.13 -6.27
C LYS A 133 -7.05 -9.16 -7.37
N ASP A 134 -7.21 -8.76 -8.63
CA ASP A 134 -7.21 -9.71 -9.75
C ASP A 134 -6.04 -9.51 -10.73
N PHE A 135 -5.36 -8.35 -10.70
CA PHE A 135 -4.20 -8.08 -11.56
C PHE A 135 -3.24 -7.07 -10.92
N THR A 136 -2.05 -6.95 -11.52
CA THR A 136 -0.99 -6.05 -11.05
C THR A 136 -0.73 -4.96 -12.07
N LEU A 137 -0.55 -3.74 -11.58
CA LEU A 137 -0.03 -2.60 -12.34
C LEU A 137 1.44 -2.39 -11.98
N GLU A 138 2.28 -2.05 -12.96
CA GLU A 138 3.71 -1.84 -12.76
C GLU A 138 4.14 -0.43 -13.17
N GLY A 139 5.21 0.06 -12.56
CA GLY A 139 5.67 1.42 -12.76
C GLY A 139 6.89 1.79 -11.93
N THR A 140 7.00 3.08 -11.62
CA THR A 140 8.15 3.66 -10.93
C THR A 140 7.74 4.53 -9.75
N LEU A 141 8.66 4.64 -8.78
CA LEU A 141 8.63 5.59 -7.68
C LEU A 141 9.64 6.71 -7.98
N ALA A 142 9.18 7.95 -7.95
CA ALA A 142 10.02 9.14 -8.10
C ALA A 142 10.51 9.67 -6.74
N ALA A 143 11.57 10.47 -6.76
CA ALA A 143 12.23 11.00 -5.57
C ALA A 143 11.33 11.88 -4.68
N ASP A 144 10.32 12.51 -5.27
CA ASP A 144 9.29 13.29 -4.57
C ASP A 144 8.22 12.42 -3.87
N GLY A 145 8.30 11.10 -4.05
CA GLY A 145 7.34 10.12 -3.53
C GLY A 145 6.16 9.86 -4.46
N LYS A 146 6.12 10.45 -5.67
CA LYS A 146 5.08 10.17 -6.66
C LYS A 146 5.31 8.79 -7.27
N THR A 147 4.27 7.96 -7.24
CA THR A 147 4.23 6.68 -7.96
C THR A 147 3.56 6.89 -9.32
N THR A 148 4.11 6.32 -10.38
CA THR A 148 3.49 6.31 -11.71
C THR A 148 3.43 4.89 -12.25
N LEU A 149 2.23 4.35 -12.38
CA LEU A 149 1.93 3.03 -12.91
C LEU A 149 1.43 3.16 -14.35
N LYS A 150 1.94 2.31 -15.26
CA LYS A 150 1.66 2.45 -16.69
C LYS A 150 1.06 1.19 -17.30
N VAL A 151 0.09 1.40 -18.19
CA VAL A 151 -0.45 0.36 -19.06
C VAL A 151 -0.43 0.88 -20.49
N THR A 152 0.30 0.19 -21.36
CA THR A 152 0.41 0.53 -22.78
C THR A 152 -0.34 -0.50 -23.62
N GLU A 153 -1.13 -0.02 -24.57
CA GLU A 153 -1.84 -0.79 -25.59
C GLU A 153 -1.74 -0.04 -26.92
N GLY A 154 -1.02 -0.60 -27.89
CA GLY A 154 -0.72 0.09 -29.15
C GLY A 154 0.00 1.42 -28.91
N THR A 155 -0.57 2.52 -29.44
CA THR A 155 -0.07 3.89 -29.26
C THR A 155 -0.59 4.58 -27.99
N VAL A 156 -1.51 3.93 -27.26
CA VAL A 156 -2.14 4.47 -26.05
C VAL A 156 -1.34 4.07 -24.82
N THR A 157 -1.04 5.04 -23.96
CA THR A 157 -0.45 4.83 -22.63
C THR A 157 -1.34 5.45 -21.57
N LEU A 158 -1.91 4.61 -20.71
CA LEU A 158 -2.61 5.00 -19.49
C LEU A 158 -1.58 5.12 -18.36
N SER A 159 -1.59 6.24 -17.65
CA SER A 159 -0.74 6.48 -16.48
C SER A 159 -1.59 6.74 -15.24
N LYS A 160 -1.60 5.81 -14.29
CA LYS A 160 -2.15 6.01 -12.94
C LYS A 160 -1.05 6.58 -12.05
N ASN A 161 -1.27 7.78 -11.53
CA ASN A 161 -0.35 8.45 -10.63
C ASN A 161 -0.92 8.38 -9.21
N ILE A 162 -0.04 8.14 -8.23
CA ILE A 162 -0.36 8.20 -6.81
C ILE A 162 0.62 9.20 -6.19
N SER A 163 0.12 10.32 -5.69
CA SER A 163 0.95 11.32 -5.03
C SER A 163 1.49 10.80 -3.71
N LYS A 164 2.45 11.51 -3.11
CA LYS A 164 2.95 11.20 -1.77
C LYS A 164 1.86 11.20 -0.69
N SER A 165 0.80 12.00 -0.85
CA SER A 165 -0.35 12.02 0.06
C SER A 165 -1.36 10.91 -0.21
N GLY A 166 -1.16 10.10 -1.25
CA GLY A 166 -2.08 9.05 -1.68
C GLY A 166 -3.16 9.51 -2.68
N GLU A 167 -3.13 10.77 -3.12
CA GLU A 167 -4.07 11.27 -4.12
C GLU A 167 -3.84 10.60 -5.47
N ILE A 168 -4.92 10.12 -6.09
CA ILE A 168 -4.89 9.45 -7.38
C ILE A 168 -5.23 10.44 -8.49
N THR A 169 -4.43 10.45 -9.54
CA THR A 169 -4.77 11.09 -10.82
C THR A 169 -4.45 10.15 -11.97
N VAL A 170 -5.23 10.19 -13.03
CA VAL A 170 -5.04 9.30 -14.17
C VAL A 170 -4.96 10.10 -15.46
N ALA A 171 -3.95 9.83 -16.27
CA ALA A 171 -3.74 10.45 -17.57
C ALA A 171 -3.75 9.39 -18.67
N LEU A 172 -4.14 9.80 -19.89
CA LEU A 172 -4.09 8.96 -21.07
C LEU A 172 -3.46 9.76 -22.20
N ASP A 173 -2.34 9.24 -22.69
CA ASP A 173 -1.61 9.78 -23.84
C ASP A 173 -1.73 8.81 -25.00
N ASP A 174 -2.02 9.32 -26.20
CA ASP A 174 -2.03 8.54 -27.43
C ASP A 174 -1.08 9.21 -28.43
N THR A 175 -0.16 8.44 -29.01
CA THR A 175 0.76 8.94 -30.04
C THR A 175 0.21 8.82 -31.46
N ASP A 176 -0.99 8.26 -31.62
CA ASP A 176 -1.69 8.21 -32.92
C ASP A 176 -1.85 9.63 -33.48
N SER A 177 -1.42 9.79 -34.73
CA SER A 177 -1.54 11.03 -35.51
C SER A 177 -2.74 11.01 -36.46
N SER A 178 -3.43 9.87 -36.57
CA SER A 178 -4.66 9.72 -37.34
C SER A 178 -5.88 10.31 -36.60
N GLY A 179 -7.03 10.34 -37.28
CA GLY A 179 -8.30 10.70 -36.64
C GLY A 179 -8.71 9.74 -35.51
N ASN A 180 -8.07 8.57 -35.37
CA ASN A 180 -8.43 7.60 -34.35
C ASN A 180 -7.82 7.85 -32.97
N LYS A 181 -7.06 8.94 -32.82
CA LYS A 181 -6.41 9.35 -31.57
C LYS A 181 -7.38 9.41 -30.40
N LYS A 182 -7.00 8.80 -29.28
CA LYS A 182 -7.71 8.88 -28.01
C LYS A 182 -7.19 10.03 -27.16
N SER A 183 -8.09 10.60 -26.38
CA SER A 183 -7.78 11.55 -25.32
C SER A 183 -8.47 11.15 -24.02
N GLY A 184 -7.85 11.49 -22.89
CA GLY A 184 -8.41 11.29 -21.56
C GLY A 184 -8.70 12.61 -20.87
N THR A 185 -9.81 12.69 -20.15
CA THR A 185 -10.11 13.79 -19.21
C THR A 185 -10.38 13.21 -17.84
N TRP A 186 -9.54 13.60 -16.87
CA TRP A 186 -9.66 13.17 -15.48
C TRP A 186 -10.58 14.11 -14.69
N ASP A 187 -11.51 13.52 -13.95
CA ASP A 187 -12.32 14.19 -12.94
C ASP A 187 -11.96 13.63 -11.56
N SER A 188 -11.27 14.42 -10.75
CA SER A 188 -10.88 14.04 -9.39
C SER A 188 -12.06 13.95 -8.43
N GLY A 189 -13.16 14.68 -8.68
CA GLY A 189 -14.37 14.65 -7.85
C GLY A 189 -15.06 13.29 -7.87
N THR A 190 -14.96 12.59 -8.99
CA THR A 190 -15.55 11.26 -9.22
C THR A 190 -14.51 10.16 -9.41
N SER A 191 -13.22 10.49 -9.35
CA SER A 191 -12.10 9.57 -9.66
C SER A 191 -12.30 8.83 -10.98
N THR A 192 -12.73 9.57 -12.01
CA THR A 192 -13.14 9.02 -13.30
C THR A 192 -12.30 9.59 -14.44
N LEU A 193 -11.77 8.71 -15.28
CA LEU A 193 -11.17 9.06 -16.56
C LEU A 193 -12.19 8.85 -17.67
N THR A 194 -12.62 9.92 -18.33
CA THR A 194 -13.43 9.83 -19.55
C THR A 194 -12.50 9.75 -20.77
N ILE A 195 -12.65 8.69 -21.56
CA ILE A 195 -11.91 8.48 -22.80
C ILE A 195 -12.76 8.98 -23.96
N SER A 196 -12.16 9.76 -24.85
CA SER A 196 -12.79 10.28 -26.05
C SER A 196 -11.99 9.92 -27.31
N LYS A 197 -12.70 9.79 -28.43
CA LYS A 197 -12.15 9.57 -29.77
C LYS A 197 -13.01 10.36 -30.75
N ASN A 198 -12.42 10.99 -31.77
CA ASN A 198 -13.18 11.82 -32.73
C ASN A 198 -14.11 12.85 -32.07
N ARG A 199 -13.69 13.45 -30.95
CA ARG A 199 -14.47 14.43 -30.15
C ARG A 199 -15.75 13.87 -29.51
N GLN A 200 -15.91 12.55 -29.47
CA GLN A 200 -17.02 11.88 -28.78
C GLN A 200 -16.49 11.05 -27.62
N LYS A 201 -17.21 11.06 -26.50
CA LYS A 201 -16.92 10.16 -25.38
C LYS A 201 -17.20 8.73 -25.81
N THR A 202 -16.30 7.81 -25.52
CA THR A 202 -16.45 6.40 -25.86
C THR A 202 -16.66 5.56 -24.62
N LYS A 203 -15.84 5.79 -23.59
CA LYS A 203 -15.83 5.03 -22.35
C LYS A 203 -15.49 5.92 -21.17
N GLN A 204 -15.82 5.47 -19.98
CA GLN A 204 -15.21 5.97 -18.76
C GLN A 204 -14.59 4.83 -17.97
N LEU A 205 -13.47 5.12 -17.31
CA LEU A 205 -12.81 4.26 -16.34
C LEU A 205 -12.93 4.91 -14.96
N VAL A 206 -13.58 4.25 -14.01
CA VAL A 206 -13.70 4.73 -12.63
C VAL A 206 -12.71 3.98 -11.75
N PHE A 207 -11.86 4.71 -11.05
CA PHE A 207 -10.90 4.19 -10.08
C PHE A 207 -11.51 4.32 -8.70
N THR A 208 -12.02 3.20 -8.16
CA THR A 208 -12.91 3.21 -6.99
C THR A 208 -12.13 3.34 -5.68
N LYS A 209 -12.84 3.61 -4.58
CA LYS A 209 -12.26 3.68 -3.23
C LYS A 209 -11.88 2.30 -2.70
N GLU A 210 -12.44 1.26 -3.29
CA GLU A 210 -12.20 -0.15 -2.99
C GLU A 210 -10.98 -0.70 -3.75
N ASP A 211 -10.22 0.16 -4.44
CA ASP A 211 -9.07 -0.18 -5.29
C ASP A 211 -9.43 -1.12 -6.46
N THR A 212 -10.62 -0.92 -7.06
CA THR A 212 -11.02 -1.57 -8.31
C THR A 212 -11.06 -0.58 -9.46
N ILE A 213 -11.07 -1.08 -10.69
CA ILE A 213 -11.30 -0.27 -11.89
C ILE A 213 -12.57 -0.77 -12.56
N THR A 214 -13.50 0.13 -12.85
CA THR A 214 -14.69 -0.23 -13.65
C THR A 214 -14.67 0.48 -14.99
N VAL A 215 -15.26 -0.14 -16.00
CA VAL A 215 -15.45 0.43 -17.34
C VAL A 215 -16.93 0.52 -17.67
N GLN A 216 -17.34 1.63 -18.28
CA GLN A 216 -18.68 1.78 -18.86
C GLN A 216 -18.61 2.52 -20.18
N ASN A 217 -19.42 2.11 -21.15
CA ASN A 217 -19.48 2.72 -22.46
C ASN A 217 -20.45 3.91 -22.48
N TYR A 218 -20.17 4.85 -23.38
CA TYR A 218 -21.15 5.83 -23.82
C TYR A 218 -21.92 5.31 -25.04
N ASP A 219 -23.09 5.90 -25.28
CA ASP A 219 -23.85 5.77 -26.52
C ASP A 219 -23.04 6.24 -27.74
N LEU A 220 -23.51 5.91 -28.95
CA LEU A 220 -22.86 6.32 -30.20
C LEU A 220 -22.75 7.85 -30.36
N ALA A 221 -23.62 8.61 -29.68
CA ALA A 221 -23.56 10.07 -29.67
C ALA A 221 -22.47 10.60 -28.71
N GLY A 222 -21.95 9.78 -27.80
CA GLY A 222 -20.96 10.16 -26.79
C GLY A 222 -21.52 11.07 -25.69
N THR A 223 -22.82 10.97 -25.40
CA THR A 223 -23.54 11.87 -24.49
C THR A 223 -24.08 11.18 -23.25
N LYS A 224 -24.53 9.91 -23.37
CA LYS A 224 -25.14 9.16 -22.28
C LYS A 224 -24.37 7.87 -22.04
N LEU A 225 -24.26 7.46 -20.79
CA LEU A 225 -23.74 6.15 -20.45
C LEU A 225 -24.78 5.08 -20.81
N GLU A 226 -24.31 3.97 -21.35
CA GLU A 226 -25.14 2.81 -21.67
C GLU A 226 -24.80 1.62 -20.77
N GLY A 227 -25.79 0.74 -20.58
CA GLY A 227 -25.63 -0.47 -19.78
C GLY A 227 -25.27 -0.18 -18.32
N LYS A 228 -24.47 -1.07 -17.72
CA LYS A 228 -23.95 -0.95 -16.36
C LYS A 228 -22.43 -0.94 -16.40
N ALA A 229 -21.81 -0.26 -15.45
CA ALA A 229 -20.37 -0.36 -15.26
C ALA A 229 -19.98 -1.82 -14.93
N VAL A 230 -18.87 -2.27 -15.52
CA VAL A 230 -18.32 -3.63 -15.35
C VAL A 230 -16.95 -3.50 -14.69
N GLU A 231 -16.72 -4.28 -13.65
CA GLU A 231 -15.40 -4.35 -12.99
C GLU A 231 -14.39 -5.04 -13.92
N ILE A 232 -13.20 -4.44 -14.02
CA ILE A 232 -12.06 -5.01 -14.72
C ILE A 232 -11.37 -5.98 -13.77
N THR A 233 -11.30 -7.24 -14.19
CA THR A 233 -10.72 -8.35 -13.42
C THR A 233 -9.41 -8.84 -14.02
N THR A 234 -9.01 -8.37 -15.19
CA THR A 234 -7.72 -8.73 -15.78
C THR A 234 -7.02 -7.54 -16.40
N LEU A 235 -5.68 -7.58 -16.46
CA LEU A 235 -4.90 -6.60 -17.20
C LEU A 235 -5.27 -6.58 -18.70
N LYS A 236 -5.71 -7.72 -19.24
CA LYS A 236 -6.18 -7.81 -20.63
C LYS A 236 -7.46 -7.01 -20.85
N GLU A 237 -8.43 -7.08 -19.94
CA GLU A 237 -9.66 -6.28 -20.02
C GLU A 237 -9.36 -4.78 -19.94
N LEU A 238 -8.40 -4.37 -19.09
CA LEU A 238 -7.94 -2.98 -19.05
C LEU A 238 -7.34 -2.57 -20.39
N LYS A 239 -6.47 -3.39 -20.98
CA LYS A 239 -5.91 -3.14 -22.31
C LYS A 239 -6.99 -3.07 -23.38
N ASP A 240 -7.96 -3.98 -23.35
CA ASP A 240 -9.08 -3.99 -24.29
C ASP A 240 -9.95 -2.72 -24.16
N ALA A 241 -10.07 -2.14 -22.96
CA ALA A 241 -10.73 -0.86 -22.76
C ALA A 241 -9.96 0.35 -23.34
N LEU A 242 -8.66 0.21 -23.62
CA LEU A 242 -7.80 1.25 -24.22
C LEU A 242 -7.75 1.20 -25.76
N LYS A 243 -8.27 0.14 -26.38
CA LYS A 243 -8.36 -0.01 -27.85
C LYS A 243 -9.40 0.93 -28.46
#